data_AF-M2Y6C9-F1
#
_entry.id   AF-M2Y6C9-F1
#
_cell.length_a   1.000
_cell.length_b   1.000
_cell.length_c   1.000
_cell.angle_alpha   90.00
_cell.angle_beta   90.00
_cell.angle_gamma   90.00
#
_symmetry.space_group_name_H-M   'P 1'
#
loop_
_entity.id
_entity.type
_entity.pdbx_description
1 polymer ?
#
loop_
_entity_poly.entity_id
_entity_poly.type
_entity_poly.pdbx_seq_one_letter_code
_entity_poly.pdbx_strand_id
1 'polypeptide(L)'
;MEISRQIRIVFSDLDGTLVHYPQELKRYSQIEQLNDGKFVVRYKDSGEERICLALPSTTRGYSLISLETCQRIEEIREKGVYFVYISGARTVTFENRRSLLPIVDFEVFENGGVITQQGKVDQEWQQTISSFIGSNYSLRTPVEERQGSLWDAYRLLLQKGFKLDADGYLTQFRVKKPQGNTELDKEWSIMESEIQQKLNVKVVCNLNELDVIPSIAGKENAAKHILKKLQLDTYHTAFL
;
A
#
# COMPACT_ATOMS: atom_id res chain seq x y z
N MET A 1 32.66 24.32 0.31
CA MET A 1 32.00 23.59 -0.79
C MET A 1 30.71 23.01 -0.24
N GLU A 2 29.56 23.59 -0.59
CA GLU A 2 28.28 22.94 -0.33
C GLU A 2 28.18 21.73 -1.26
N ILE A 3 28.16 20.54 -0.67
CA ILE A 3 27.78 19.34 -1.40
C ILE A 3 26.28 19.46 -1.63
N SER A 4 25.88 19.92 -2.81
CA SER A 4 24.47 19.94 -3.22
C SER A 4 23.92 18.52 -3.08
N ARG A 5 22.93 18.34 -2.20
CA ARG A 5 22.28 17.04 -2.00
C ARG A 5 21.47 16.69 -3.24
N GLN A 6 22.04 15.82 -4.08
CA GLN A 6 21.32 15.29 -5.23
C GLN A 6 20.39 14.16 -4.77
N ILE A 7 19.09 14.35 -4.91
CA ILE A 7 18.12 13.26 -4.69
C ILE A 7 18.34 12.19 -5.76
N ARG A 8 18.41 10.92 -5.33
CA ARG A 8 18.62 9.76 -6.20
C ARG A 8 17.45 8.78 -6.17
N ILE A 9 16.56 8.91 -5.19
CA ILE A 9 15.38 8.05 -5.06
C ILE A 9 14.21 8.81 -4.41
N VAL A 10 13.00 8.57 -4.91
CA VAL A 10 11.74 9.08 -4.37
C VAL A 10 10.86 7.89 -3.99
N PHE A 11 10.44 7.84 -2.73
CA PHE A 11 9.38 6.94 -2.27
C PHE A 11 8.08 7.74 -2.18
N SER A 12 7.02 7.29 -2.83
CA SER A 12 5.71 7.94 -2.77
C SER A 12 4.66 6.95 -2.32
N ASP A 13 3.84 7.35 -1.35
CA ASP A 13 2.57 6.69 -1.17
C ASP A 13 1.71 6.80 -2.44
N LEU A 14 0.72 5.92 -2.59
CA LEU A 14 -0.17 5.91 -3.74
C LEU A 14 -1.50 6.61 -3.41
N ASP A 15 -2.35 5.96 -2.60
CA ASP A 15 -3.67 6.45 -2.23
C ASP A 15 -3.55 7.63 -1.25
N GLY A 16 -4.09 8.79 -1.62
CA GLY A 16 -4.00 10.03 -0.84
C GLY A 16 -2.84 10.95 -1.24
N THR A 17 -1.84 10.44 -1.98
CA THR A 17 -0.66 11.21 -2.43
C THR A 17 -0.62 11.39 -3.94
N LEU A 18 -0.57 10.29 -4.71
CA LEU A 18 -0.58 10.34 -6.19
C LEU A 18 -1.98 10.10 -6.77
N VAL A 19 -2.81 9.39 -6.01
CA VAL A 19 -4.10 8.87 -6.41
C VAL A 19 -5.13 9.33 -5.40
N HIS A 20 -6.21 9.96 -5.86
CA HIS A 20 -7.22 10.54 -4.97
C HIS A 20 -8.60 9.99 -5.27
N TYR A 21 -9.42 9.80 -4.24
CA TYR A 21 -10.79 9.33 -4.44
C TYR A 21 -11.73 10.51 -4.74
N PRO A 22 -12.72 10.35 -5.65
CA PRO A 22 -13.66 11.41 -5.99
C PRO A 22 -14.36 12.04 -4.78
N GLN A 23 -14.75 11.25 -3.78
CA GLN A 23 -15.39 11.75 -2.57
C GLN A 23 -14.52 12.69 -1.74
N GLU A 24 -13.19 12.50 -1.75
CA GLU A 24 -12.24 13.37 -1.06
C GLU A 24 -12.04 14.68 -1.86
N LEU A 25 -12.08 14.58 -3.19
CA LEU A 25 -11.90 15.71 -4.11
C LEU A 25 -13.14 16.62 -4.24
N LYS A 26 -14.37 16.11 -4.04
CA LYS A 26 -15.64 16.87 -4.19
C LYS A 26 -15.69 18.16 -3.38
N ARG A 27 -14.98 18.22 -2.24
CA ARG A 27 -14.90 19.42 -1.41
C ARG A 27 -14.22 20.56 -2.15
N TYR A 28 -13.15 20.28 -2.90
CA TYR A 28 -12.26 21.28 -3.50
C TYR A 28 -12.33 21.34 -5.03
N SER A 29 -13.05 20.43 -5.67
CA SER A 29 -13.13 20.34 -7.13
C SER A 29 -14.52 20.00 -7.65
N GLN A 30 -14.73 20.26 -8.94
CA GLN A 30 -15.79 19.67 -9.76
C GLN A 30 -15.16 18.53 -10.56
N ILE A 31 -15.87 17.40 -10.66
CA ILE A 31 -15.39 16.22 -11.39
C ILE A 31 -16.41 15.90 -12.47
N GLU A 32 -15.96 15.90 -13.71
CA GLU A 32 -16.76 15.56 -14.88
C GLU A 32 -16.17 14.33 -15.57
N GLN A 33 -17.02 13.37 -15.92
CA GLN A 33 -16.59 12.19 -16.65
C GLN A 33 -16.48 12.52 -18.14
N LEU A 34 -15.33 12.16 -18.73
CA LEU A 34 -15.11 12.17 -20.16
C LEU A 34 -15.31 10.76 -20.75
N ASN A 35 -15.06 10.62 -22.05
CA ASN A 35 -15.01 9.33 -22.72
C ASN A 35 -13.78 8.50 -22.27
N ASP A 36 -13.83 7.19 -22.53
CA ASP A 36 -12.69 6.26 -22.38
C ASP A 36 -12.09 6.17 -20.96
N GLY A 37 -12.94 6.30 -19.93
CA GLY A 37 -12.50 6.19 -18.54
C GLY A 37 -11.66 7.38 -18.04
N LYS A 38 -11.69 8.51 -18.75
CA LYS A 38 -11.05 9.76 -18.35
C LYS A 38 -12.02 10.67 -17.59
N PHE A 39 -11.46 11.56 -16.78
CA PHE A 39 -12.20 12.54 -16.00
C PHE A 39 -11.50 13.89 -16.10
N VAL A 40 -12.26 14.99 -16.07
CA VAL A 40 -11.74 16.33 -15.80
C VAL A 40 -11.97 16.65 -14.33
N VAL A 41 -10.91 17.02 -13.62
CA VAL A 41 -10.97 17.56 -12.27
C VAL A 41 -10.66 19.05 -12.34
N ARG A 42 -11.65 19.89 -12.05
CA ARG A 42 -11.53 21.36 -12.02
C ARG A 42 -11.49 21.84 -10.56
N TYR A 43 -10.36 22.38 -10.12
CA TYR A 43 -10.18 22.88 -8.76
C TYR A 43 -10.90 24.23 -8.57
N LYS A 44 -11.71 24.35 -7.52
CA LYS A 44 -12.58 25.52 -7.28
C LYS A 44 -11.78 26.79 -6.99
N ASP A 45 -10.67 26.66 -6.27
CA ASP A 45 -9.91 27.82 -5.78
C ASP A 45 -8.99 28.41 -6.85
N SER A 46 -8.37 27.57 -7.68
CA SER A 46 -7.43 28.00 -8.73
C SER A 46 -8.06 28.06 -10.13
N GLY A 47 -9.19 27.40 -10.35
CA GLY A 47 -9.75 27.17 -11.69
C GLY A 47 -8.93 26.19 -12.54
N GLU A 48 -7.86 25.61 -11.99
CA GLU A 48 -6.98 24.68 -12.68
C GLU A 48 -7.73 23.39 -13.04
N GLU A 49 -7.45 22.89 -14.25
CA GLU A 49 -8.01 21.64 -14.75
C GLU A 49 -6.94 20.57 -14.90
N ARG A 50 -7.28 19.35 -14.49
CA ARG A 50 -6.46 18.16 -14.68
C ARG A 50 -7.28 17.08 -15.36
N ILE A 51 -6.70 16.48 -16.40
CA ILE A 51 -7.24 15.26 -17.00
C ILE A 51 -6.71 14.07 -16.19
N CYS A 52 -7.61 13.25 -15.71
CA CYS A 52 -7.31 12.11 -14.86
C CYS A 52 -7.77 10.79 -15.48
N LEU A 53 -7.05 9.71 -15.19
CA LEU A 53 -7.47 8.34 -15.45
C LEU A 53 -8.20 7.78 -14.24
N ALA A 54 -9.29 7.05 -14.47
CA ALA A 54 -9.89 6.24 -13.42
C ALA A 54 -9.11 4.94 -13.22
N LEU A 55 -8.72 4.73 -11.97
CA LEU A 55 -8.07 3.52 -11.47
C LEU A 55 -9.11 2.68 -10.72
N PRO A 56 -9.28 1.40 -11.04
CA PRO A 56 -10.27 0.55 -10.37
C PRO A 56 -9.96 0.38 -8.88
N SER A 57 -11.00 0.31 -8.05
CA SER A 57 -10.90 0.02 -6.62
C SER A 57 -11.99 -0.96 -6.21
N THR A 58 -11.61 -2.05 -5.56
CA THR A 58 -12.58 -3.06 -5.09
C THR A 58 -13.47 -2.55 -3.96
N THR A 59 -13.00 -1.59 -3.16
CA THR A 59 -13.71 -1.11 -1.96
C THR A 59 -14.38 0.23 -2.12
N ARG A 60 -13.86 1.10 -3.00
CA ARG A 60 -14.30 2.51 -3.13
C ARG A 60 -14.70 2.89 -4.56
N GLY A 61 -14.97 1.91 -5.42
CA GLY A 61 -15.34 2.11 -6.82
C GLY A 61 -14.14 2.44 -7.70
N TYR A 62 -13.72 3.71 -7.72
CA TYR A 62 -12.54 4.15 -8.47
C TYR A 62 -11.80 5.28 -7.77
N SER A 63 -10.53 5.43 -8.12
CA SER A 63 -9.71 6.58 -7.77
C SER A 63 -9.18 7.25 -9.03
N LEU A 64 -8.61 8.45 -8.89
CA LEU A 64 -8.15 9.27 -10.00
C LEU A 64 -6.66 9.55 -9.87
N ILE A 65 -5.92 9.36 -10.96
CA ILE A 65 -4.54 9.84 -11.12
C ILE A 65 -4.48 10.82 -12.29
N SER A 66 -3.84 11.98 -12.11
CA SER A 66 -3.72 12.95 -13.20
C SER A 66 -2.69 12.49 -14.24
N LEU A 67 -2.96 12.74 -15.52
CA LEU A 67 -2.00 12.46 -16.59
C LEU A 67 -0.71 13.26 -16.42
N GLU A 68 -0.79 14.47 -15.86
CA GLU A 68 0.39 15.25 -15.54
C GLU A 68 1.24 14.56 -14.46
N THR A 69 0.63 14.02 -13.40
CA THR A 69 1.36 13.23 -12.39
C THR A 69 2.13 12.09 -13.05
N CYS A 70 1.53 11.40 -14.03
CA CYS A 70 2.20 10.34 -14.78
C CYS A 70 3.42 10.86 -15.54
N GLN A 71 3.26 11.97 -16.28
CA GLN A 71 4.36 12.61 -17.01
C GLN A 71 5.48 13.06 -16.06
N ARG A 72 5.17 13.65 -14.91
CA ARG A 72 6.18 14.10 -13.94
C ARG A 72 7.00 12.95 -13.37
N ILE A 73 6.38 11.80 -13.11
CA ILE A 73 7.09 10.61 -12.64
C ILE A 73 8.08 10.12 -13.71
N GLU A 74 7.68 10.13 -14.98
CA GLU A 74 8.56 9.80 -16.10
C GLU A 74 9.74 10.78 -16.19
N GLU A 75 9.48 12.10 -16.15
CA GLU A 75 10.52 13.14 -16.15
C GLU A 75 11.52 13.01 -14.98
N ILE A 76 11.07 12.56 -13.81
CA ILE A 76 11.95 12.27 -12.66
C ILE A 76 12.87 11.09 -12.98
N ARG A 77 12.31 10.01 -13.54
CA ARG A 77 13.07 8.80 -13.89
C ARG A 77 14.07 9.03 -15.02
N GLU A 78 13.71 9.82 -16.03
CA GLU A 78 14.62 10.21 -17.12
C GLU A 78 15.86 10.96 -16.62
N LYS A 79 15.76 11.63 -15.46
CA LYS A 79 16.90 12.29 -14.79
C LYS A 79 17.77 11.32 -13.97
N GLY A 80 17.50 10.02 -14.06
CA GLY A 80 18.25 8.99 -13.34
C GLY A 80 17.88 8.87 -11.86
N VAL A 81 16.71 9.37 -11.45
CA VAL A 81 16.19 9.25 -10.08
C VAL A 81 15.25 8.06 -10.03
N TYR A 82 15.51 7.12 -9.11
CA TYR A 82 14.63 5.98 -8.89
C TYR A 82 13.29 6.45 -8.34
N PHE A 83 12.19 5.92 -8.88
CA PHE A 83 10.85 6.16 -8.32
C PHE A 83 10.27 4.86 -7.76
N VAL A 84 9.70 4.92 -6.58
CA VAL A 84 9.14 3.77 -5.87
C VAL A 84 7.73 4.07 -5.39
N TYR A 85 6.78 3.20 -5.74
CA TYR A 85 5.47 3.19 -5.08
C TYR A 85 5.55 2.47 -3.74
N ILE A 86 4.90 3.03 -2.72
CA ILE A 86 4.82 2.39 -1.41
C ILE A 86 3.43 2.52 -0.76
N SER A 87 2.57 1.54 -1.05
CA SER A 87 1.15 1.59 -0.73
C SER A 87 0.72 0.52 0.29
N GLY A 88 -0.39 0.80 0.98
CA GLY A 88 -1.16 -0.18 1.75
C GLY A 88 -2.21 -0.94 0.93
N ALA A 89 -2.24 -0.75 -0.40
CA ALA A 89 -3.20 -1.41 -1.28
C ALA A 89 -3.05 -2.94 -1.26
N ARG A 90 -4.19 -3.64 -1.42
CA ARG A 90 -4.24 -5.10 -1.56
C ARG A 90 -3.55 -5.52 -2.86
N THR A 91 -3.03 -6.75 -2.92
CA THR A 91 -2.47 -7.31 -4.15
C THR A 91 -3.43 -7.16 -5.33
N VAL A 92 -4.69 -7.61 -5.19
CA VAL A 92 -5.66 -7.53 -6.29
C VAL A 92 -5.97 -6.10 -6.72
N THR A 93 -6.01 -5.16 -5.78
CA THR A 93 -6.25 -3.74 -6.07
C THR A 93 -5.06 -3.17 -6.83
N PHE A 94 -3.83 -3.46 -6.39
CA PHE A 94 -2.62 -2.99 -7.05
C PHE A 94 -2.49 -3.57 -8.46
N GLU A 95 -2.67 -4.89 -8.62
CA GLU A 95 -2.59 -5.59 -9.91
C GLU A 95 -3.60 -5.03 -10.93
N ASN A 96 -4.84 -4.78 -10.52
CA ASN A 96 -5.87 -4.20 -11.39
C ASN A 96 -5.56 -2.76 -11.83
N ARG A 97 -4.78 -2.01 -11.05
CA ARG A 97 -4.37 -0.63 -11.37
C ARG A 97 -3.10 -0.56 -12.18
N ARG A 98 -2.28 -1.62 -12.13
CA ARG A 98 -0.88 -1.60 -12.53
C ARG A 98 -0.64 -1.14 -13.96
N SER A 99 -1.45 -1.61 -14.90
CA SER A 99 -1.34 -1.22 -16.32
C SER A 99 -1.74 0.24 -16.61
N LEU A 100 -2.38 0.91 -15.66
CA LEU A 100 -2.83 2.30 -15.75
C LEU A 100 -1.94 3.26 -14.96
N LEU A 101 -1.03 2.72 -14.13
CA LEU A 101 -0.06 3.50 -13.37
C LEU A 101 1.20 3.75 -14.21
N PRO A 102 1.91 4.87 -13.97
CA PRO A 102 3.18 5.11 -14.62
C PRO A 102 4.22 4.04 -14.24
N ILE A 103 5.15 3.78 -15.15
CA ILE A 103 6.22 2.80 -14.90
C ILE A 103 7.18 3.35 -13.85
N VAL A 104 7.44 2.54 -12.82
CA VAL A 104 8.37 2.85 -11.73
C VAL A 104 9.42 1.75 -11.57
N ASP A 105 10.45 2.01 -10.79
CA ASP A 105 11.58 1.10 -10.62
C ASP A 105 11.26 0.00 -9.61
N PHE A 106 10.53 0.33 -8.54
CA PHE A 106 10.03 -0.61 -7.56
C PHE A 106 8.58 -0.33 -7.19
N GLU A 107 7.86 -1.40 -6.91
CA GLU A 107 6.46 -1.37 -6.50
C GLU A 107 6.33 -2.10 -5.17
N VAL A 108 5.89 -1.38 -4.13
CA VAL A 108 5.68 -1.92 -2.80
C VAL A 108 4.19 -1.79 -2.45
N PHE A 109 3.57 -2.91 -2.11
CA PHE A 109 2.16 -2.98 -1.72
C PHE A 109 1.95 -3.90 -0.51
N GLU A 110 0.72 -3.96 0.00
CA GLU A 110 0.38 -4.60 1.27
C GLU A 110 1.27 -4.12 2.43
N ASN A 111 1.40 -2.80 2.55
CA ASN A 111 2.16 -2.14 3.60
C ASN A 111 3.62 -2.65 3.69
N GLY A 112 4.24 -3.01 2.57
CA GLY A 112 5.61 -3.52 2.55
C GLY A 112 5.73 -5.04 2.61
N GLY A 113 4.62 -5.79 2.59
CA GLY A 113 4.67 -7.25 2.55
C GLY A 113 5.07 -7.79 1.17
N VAL A 114 4.82 -7.04 0.09
CA VAL A 114 5.22 -7.42 -1.27
C VAL A 114 6.06 -6.31 -1.91
N ILE A 115 7.19 -6.70 -2.49
CA ILE A 115 8.06 -5.84 -3.30
C ILE A 115 8.21 -6.49 -4.66
N THR A 116 8.01 -5.71 -5.72
CA THR A 116 8.37 -6.12 -7.09
C THR A 116 9.28 -5.10 -7.73
N GLN A 117 10.15 -5.57 -8.63
CA GLN A 117 11.01 -4.75 -9.46
C GLN A 117 10.66 -5.07 -10.91
N GLN A 118 10.16 -4.07 -11.64
CA GLN A 118 9.69 -4.24 -13.03
C GLN A 118 8.69 -5.41 -13.16
N GLY A 119 7.84 -5.62 -12.15
CA GLY A 119 6.83 -6.67 -12.11
C GLY A 119 7.28 -8.07 -11.77
N LYS A 120 8.55 -8.24 -11.43
CA LYS A 120 9.05 -9.50 -10.88
C LYS A 120 9.15 -9.36 -9.37
N VAL A 121 8.61 -10.33 -8.65
CA VAL A 121 8.70 -10.37 -7.19
C VAL A 121 10.16 -10.40 -6.76
N ASP A 122 10.52 -9.53 -5.81
CA ASP A 122 11.84 -9.50 -5.19
C ASP A 122 12.03 -10.77 -4.36
N GLN A 123 12.87 -11.69 -4.85
CA GLN A 123 13.06 -13.00 -4.23
C GLN A 123 13.72 -12.94 -2.86
N GLU A 124 14.62 -11.99 -2.63
CA GLU A 124 15.30 -11.83 -1.33
C GLU A 124 14.30 -11.36 -0.27
N TRP A 125 13.46 -10.38 -0.62
CA TRP A 125 12.39 -9.93 0.26
C TRP A 125 11.35 -11.03 0.48
N GLN A 126 10.96 -11.74 -0.59
CA GLN A 126 9.99 -12.83 -0.54
C GLN A 126 10.43 -13.95 0.41
N GLN A 127 11.69 -14.37 0.33
CA GLN A 127 12.26 -15.37 1.24
C GLN A 127 12.18 -14.90 2.69
N THR A 128 12.51 -13.63 2.95
CA THR A 128 12.43 -13.04 4.29
C THR A 128 11.01 -13.04 4.83
N ILE A 129 10.02 -12.69 4.00
CA ILE A 129 8.60 -12.65 4.38
C ILE A 129 8.01 -14.07 4.55
N SER A 130 8.47 -15.05 3.77
CA SER A 130 7.92 -16.42 3.77
C SER A 130 8.00 -17.13 5.12
N SER A 131 8.93 -16.76 6.00
CA SER A 131 8.99 -17.32 7.36
C SER A 131 7.79 -16.94 8.23
N PHE A 132 7.03 -15.91 7.85
CA PHE A 132 5.86 -15.40 8.59
C PHE A 132 4.53 -15.83 7.96
N ILE A 133 4.52 -16.08 6.65
CA ILE A 133 3.30 -16.37 5.88
C ILE A 133 3.27 -17.76 5.26
N GLY A 134 4.28 -18.59 5.59
CA GLY A 134 4.42 -19.95 5.10
C GLY A 134 4.98 -20.03 3.67
N SER A 135 5.22 -21.25 3.20
CA SER A 135 5.75 -21.50 1.84
C SER A 135 4.67 -21.65 0.77
N ASN A 136 3.40 -21.83 1.17
CA ASN A 136 2.28 -22.04 0.27
C ASN A 136 1.21 -20.96 0.45
N TYR A 137 1.60 -19.70 0.25
CA TYR A 137 0.68 -18.57 0.29
C TYR A 137 0.30 -18.16 -1.14
N SER A 138 -0.97 -18.34 -1.47
CA SER A 138 -1.55 -17.93 -2.74
C SER A 138 -2.91 -17.30 -2.47
N LEU A 139 -3.32 -16.36 -3.32
CA LEU A 139 -4.69 -15.85 -3.31
C LEU A 139 -5.74 -16.95 -3.54
N ARG A 140 -5.34 -18.11 -4.10
CA ARG A 140 -6.22 -19.26 -4.30
C ARG A 140 -6.38 -20.15 -3.07
N THR A 141 -5.46 -20.06 -2.11
CA THR A 141 -5.51 -20.87 -0.89
C THR A 141 -6.47 -20.22 0.10
N PRO A 142 -7.49 -20.95 0.61
CA PRO A 142 -8.38 -20.47 1.66
C PRO A 142 -7.58 -19.94 2.84
N VAL A 143 -8.03 -18.82 3.43
CA VAL A 143 -7.26 -18.08 4.45
C VAL A 143 -7.00 -18.96 5.68
N GLU A 144 -7.96 -19.81 6.01
CA GLU A 144 -7.93 -20.77 7.11
C GLU A 144 -6.84 -21.84 6.92
N GLU A 145 -6.49 -22.16 5.68
CA GLU A 145 -5.48 -23.16 5.32
C GLU A 145 -4.07 -22.57 5.16
N ARG A 146 -3.94 -21.24 5.16
CA ARG A 146 -2.63 -20.58 5.03
C ARG A 146 -1.78 -20.80 6.29
N GLN A 147 -0.49 -21.04 6.09
CA GLN A 147 0.47 -21.39 7.15
C GLN A 147 1.24 -20.17 7.65
N GLY A 148 1.77 -20.23 8.87
CA GLY A 148 2.64 -19.18 9.39
C GLY A 148 1.92 -18.22 10.33
N SER A 149 2.71 -17.47 11.08
CA SER A 149 2.27 -16.75 12.26
C SER A 149 1.28 -15.62 11.97
N LEU A 150 1.31 -15.04 10.76
CA LEU A 150 0.29 -14.09 10.33
C LEU A 150 -1.11 -14.74 10.31
N TRP A 151 -1.20 -15.92 9.72
CA TRP A 151 -2.49 -16.61 9.56
C TRP A 151 -2.92 -17.33 10.85
N ASP A 152 -1.97 -17.66 11.73
CA ASP A 152 -2.28 -18.03 13.11
C ASP A 152 -2.97 -16.88 13.86
N ALA A 153 -2.50 -15.64 13.67
CA ALA A 153 -3.14 -14.46 14.26
C ALA A 153 -4.54 -14.25 13.70
N TYR A 154 -4.73 -14.46 12.39
CA TYR A 154 -6.05 -14.43 11.75
C TYR A 154 -7.01 -15.43 12.41
N ARG A 155 -6.61 -16.70 12.53
CA ARG A 155 -7.45 -17.75 13.13
C ARG A 155 -7.78 -17.46 14.60
N LEU A 156 -6.81 -16.98 15.37
CA LEU A 156 -7.01 -16.63 16.78
C LEU A 156 -8.03 -15.48 16.92
N LEU A 157 -7.90 -14.41 16.14
CA LEU A 157 -8.85 -13.30 16.15
C LEU A 157 -10.24 -13.73 15.66
N LEU A 158 -10.32 -14.59 14.65
CA LEU A 158 -11.59 -15.11 14.16
C LEU A 158 -12.33 -15.91 15.24
N GLN A 159 -11.61 -16.76 15.98
CA GLN A 159 -12.16 -17.53 17.11
C GLN A 159 -12.70 -16.62 18.23
N LYS A 160 -12.12 -15.44 18.41
CA LYS A 160 -12.55 -14.42 19.37
C LYS A 160 -13.73 -13.57 18.86
N GLY A 161 -14.23 -13.84 17.65
CA GLY A 161 -15.40 -13.15 17.10
C GLY A 161 -15.09 -11.81 16.42
N PHE A 162 -13.82 -11.49 16.17
CA PHE A 162 -13.47 -10.31 15.38
C PHE A 162 -13.91 -10.46 13.92
N LYS A 163 -14.36 -9.35 13.33
CA LYS A 163 -14.68 -9.29 11.90
C LYS A 163 -13.41 -9.00 11.10
N LEU A 164 -12.99 -9.98 10.29
CA LEU A 164 -11.75 -9.92 9.53
C LEU A 164 -12.03 -9.82 8.02
N ASP A 165 -11.11 -9.20 7.28
CA ASP A 165 -11.10 -9.13 5.83
C ASP A 165 -9.70 -9.46 5.32
N ALA A 166 -9.56 -10.63 4.72
CA ALA A 166 -8.31 -11.11 4.12
C ALA A 166 -8.44 -11.22 2.58
N ASP A 167 -9.54 -10.74 2.01
CA ASP A 167 -9.82 -10.91 0.58
C ASP A 167 -8.87 -10.04 -0.27
N GLY A 168 -8.22 -10.70 -1.23
CA GLY A 168 -7.24 -10.09 -2.11
C GLY A 168 -5.89 -9.76 -1.47
N TYR A 169 -5.62 -10.26 -0.25
CA TYR A 169 -4.35 -10.08 0.44
C TYR A 169 -3.47 -11.34 0.44
N LEU A 170 -2.15 -11.17 0.34
CA LEU A 170 -1.15 -12.24 0.42
C LEU A 170 -0.33 -12.25 1.71
N THR A 171 -0.13 -11.08 2.31
CA THR A 171 0.86 -10.79 3.36
C THR A 171 0.30 -9.91 4.47
N GLN A 172 -1.00 -9.63 4.44
CA GLN A 172 -1.71 -8.92 5.49
C GLN A 172 -3.16 -9.37 5.58
N PHE A 173 -3.86 -8.95 6.63
CA PHE A 173 -5.32 -8.94 6.66
C PHE A 173 -5.81 -7.76 7.49
N ARG A 174 -7.09 -7.42 7.35
CA ARG A 174 -7.70 -6.27 7.99
C ARG A 174 -8.65 -6.70 9.11
N VAL A 175 -8.59 -6.00 10.23
CA VAL A 175 -9.53 -6.10 11.33
C VAL A 175 -10.49 -4.92 11.24
N LYS A 176 -11.79 -5.21 11.11
CA LYS A 176 -12.83 -4.17 11.16
C LYS A 176 -13.03 -3.77 12.61
N LYS A 177 -12.76 -2.49 12.91
CA LYS A 177 -12.95 -1.95 14.27
C LYS A 177 -14.39 -2.20 14.76
N PRO A 178 -14.57 -2.67 16.00
CA PRO A 178 -15.90 -2.76 16.60
C PRO A 178 -16.47 -1.34 16.74
N GLN A 179 -17.44 -0.96 15.92
CA GLN A 179 -18.03 0.37 16.03
C GLN A 179 -19.00 0.41 17.23
N GLY A 180 -18.57 1.00 18.34
CA GLY A 180 -19.41 1.27 19.50
C GLY A 180 -19.63 0.09 20.43
N ASN A 181 -18.79 -0.95 20.37
CA ASN A 181 -18.81 -2.07 21.33
C ASN A 181 -17.62 -1.96 22.28
N THR A 182 -17.85 -1.34 23.44
CA THR A 182 -16.82 -1.06 24.46
C THR A 182 -16.17 -2.31 25.03
N GLU A 183 -16.85 -3.46 25.00
CA GLU A 183 -16.31 -4.74 25.45
C GLU A 183 -15.33 -5.30 24.41
N LEU A 184 -15.73 -5.33 23.14
CA LEU A 184 -14.84 -5.74 22.03
C LEU A 184 -13.64 -4.80 21.86
N ASP A 185 -13.78 -3.50 22.16
CA ASP A 185 -12.65 -2.56 22.12
C ASP A 185 -11.61 -2.85 23.22
N LYS A 186 -12.07 -3.25 24.42
CA LYS A 186 -11.20 -3.71 25.50
C LYS A 186 -10.54 -5.03 25.14
N GLU A 187 -11.30 -5.98 24.60
CA GLU A 187 -10.78 -7.27 24.14
C GLU A 187 -9.76 -7.08 23.01
N TRP A 188 -10.00 -6.16 22.07
CA TRP A 188 -9.06 -5.82 21.01
C TRP A 188 -7.70 -5.40 21.59
N SER A 189 -7.68 -4.51 22.58
CA SER A 189 -6.44 -4.03 23.17
C SER A 189 -5.61 -5.15 23.81
N ILE A 190 -6.28 -6.13 24.42
CA ILE A 190 -5.65 -7.34 24.97
C ILE A 190 -5.12 -8.23 23.85
N MET A 191 -5.96 -8.51 22.85
CA MET A 191 -5.63 -9.40 21.74
C MET A 191 -4.52 -8.84 20.84
N GLU A 192 -4.51 -7.53 20.60
CA GLU A 192 -3.45 -6.84 19.86
C GLU A 192 -2.09 -7.03 20.54
N SER A 193 -2.03 -6.84 21.86
CA SER A 193 -0.80 -7.09 22.61
C SER A 193 -0.38 -8.57 22.51
N GLU A 194 -1.34 -9.49 22.65
CA GLU A 194 -1.10 -10.93 22.61
C GLU A 194 -0.54 -11.39 21.25
N ILE A 195 -1.17 -11.02 20.13
CA ILE A 195 -0.71 -11.45 18.80
C ILE A 195 0.65 -10.86 18.46
N GLN A 196 0.92 -9.61 18.84
CA GLN A 196 2.21 -8.97 18.56
C GLN A 196 3.36 -9.64 19.31
N GLN A 197 3.12 -10.03 20.58
CA GLN A 197 4.13 -10.71 21.40
C GLN A 197 4.35 -12.17 21.01
N LYS A 198 3.28 -12.90 20.66
CA LYS A 198 3.35 -14.35 20.47
C LYS A 198 3.58 -14.77 19.02
N LEU A 199 3.13 -13.96 18.05
CA LEU A 199 3.04 -14.37 16.64
C LEU A 199 3.92 -13.50 15.72
N ASN A 200 4.79 -12.66 16.27
CA ASN A 200 5.70 -11.80 15.51
C ASN A 200 4.99 -11.02 14.38
N VAL A 201 3.78 -10.54 14.65
CA VAL A 201 3.03 -9.63 13.79
C VAL A 201 3.06 -8.22 14.39
N LYS A 202 2.63 -7.23 13.63
CA LYS A 202 2.33 -5.89 14.12
C LYS A 202 1.02 -5.37 13.53
N VAL A 203 0.41 -4.43 14.22
CA VAL A 203 -0.78 -3.73 13.74
C VAL A 203 -0.38 -2.36 13.19
N VAL A 204 -0.90 -2.02 12.02
CA VAL A 204 -0.76 -0.68 11.42
C VAL A 204 -2.13 -0.10 11.12
N CYS A 205 -2.28 1.22 11.27
CA CYS A 205 -3.52 1.91 10.95
C CYS A 205 -3.46 2.45 9.51
N ASN A 206 -4.42 2.05 8.67
CA ASN A 206 -4.51 2.47 7.28
C ASN A 206 -5.96 2.91 6.98
N LEU A 207 -6.15 4.19 6.65
CA LEU A 207 -7.48 4.78 6.37
C LEU A 207 -8.53 4.50 7.47
N ASN A 208 -8.12 4.58 8.75
CA ASN A 208 -8.90 4.25 9.96
C ASN A 208 -9.18 2.75 10.21
N GLU A 209 -8.71 1.88 9.32
CA GLU A 209 -8.80 0.44 9.48
C GLU A 209 -7.49 -0.11 10.06
N LEU A 210 -7.56 -1.26 10.72
CA LEU A 210 -6.40 -1.89 11.35
C LEU A 210 -5.94 -3.03 10.45
N ASP A 211 -4.72 -2.95 9.93
CA ASP A 211 -4.09 -4.00 9.16
C ASP A 211 -3.10 -4.75 10.07
N VAL A 212 -3.19 -6.08 10.09
CA VAL A 212 -2.22 -6.96 10.74
C VAL A 212 -1.23 -7.43 9.68
N ILE A 213 0.05 -7.19 9.93
CA ILE A 213 1.15 -7.50 9.00
C ILE A 213 2.30 -8.22 9.74
N PRO A 214 3.19 -8.95 9.04
CA PRO A 214 4.44 -9.44 9.63
C PRO A 214 5.23 -8.30 10.28
N SER A 215 5.84 -8.54 11.44
CA SER A 215 6.59 -7.50 12.17
C SER A 215 7.73 -6.89 11.33
N ILE A 216 8.35 -7.71 10.47
CA ILE A 216 9.40 -7.33 9.53
C ILE A 216 8.91 -6.53 8.32
N ALA A 217 7.61 -6.62 7.98
CA ALA A 217 7.02 -5.82 6.91
C ALA A 217 6.91 -4.35 7.35
N GLY A 218 6.24 -3.51 6.58
CA GLY A 218 6.12 -2.07 6.83
C GLY A 218 6.82 -1.26 5.76
N LYS A 219 6.22 -0.09 5.43
CA LYS A 219 6.73 0.83 4.42
C LYS A 219 8.21 1.21 4.68
N GLU A 220 8.55 1.50 5.93
CA GLU A 220 9.93 1.83 6.31
C GLU A 220 10.92 0.69 6.04
N ASN A 221 10.57 -0.56 6.38
CA ASN A 221 11.45 -1.70 6.20
C ASN A 221 11.64 -2.05 4.72
N ALA A 222 10.56 -1.96 3.92
CA ALA A 222 10.64 -2.10 2.48
C ALA A 222 11.52 -1.02 1.84
N ALA A 223 11.41 0.23 2.29
CA ALA A 223 12.29 1.31 1.83
C ALA A 223 13.77 1.04 2.19
N LYS A 224 14.06 0.61 3.42
CA LYS A 224 15.42 0.21 3.85
C LYS A 224 15.98 -0.93 3.00
N HIS A 225 15.17 -1.94 2.69
CA HIS A 225 15.55 -3.05 1.80
C HIS A 225 15.97 -2.54 0.43
N ILE A 226 15.15 -1.69 -0.19
CA ILE A 226 15.43 -1.11 -1.51
C ILE A 226 16.69 -0.24 -1.49
N LEU A 227 16.85 0.62 -0.47
CA LEU A 227 18.04 1.45 -0.31
C LEU A 227 19.32 0.59 -0.20
N LYS A 228 19.29 -0.45 0.64
CA LYS A 228 20.40 -1.41 0.76
C LYS A 228 20.73 -2.06 -0.57
N LYS A 229 19.70 -2.53 -1.29
CA LYS A 229 19.85 -3.18 -2.60
C LYS A 229 20.47 -2.26 -3.65
N LEU A 230 20.14 -0.98 -3.63
CA LEU A 230 20.67 0.04 -4.53
C LEU A 230 21.99 0.66 -4.04
N GLN A 231 22.49 0.28 -2.86
CA GLN A 231 23.64 0.88 -2.20
C GLN A 231 23.48 2.41 -2.01
N LEU A 232 22.26 2.82 -1.65
CA LEU A 232 21.90 4.19 -1.34
C LEU A 232 21.70 4.36 0.17
N ASP A 233 21.87 5.59 0.65
CA ASP A 233 21.54 5.99 2.01
C ASP A 233 20.29 6.90 2.04
N THR A 234 19.86 7.25 3.23
CA THR A 234 18.70 8.14 3.44
C THR A 234 18.98 9.59 3.07
N TYR A 235 20.24 10.02 2.91
CA TYR A 235 20.59 11.41 2.55
C TYR A 235 20.22 11.76 1.10
N HIS A 236 20.11 10.75 0.23
CA HIS A 236 19.73 10.90 -1.18
C HIS A 236 18.25 10.58 -1.45
N THR A 237 17.43 10.54 -0.40
CA THR A 237 16.05 10.06 -0.46
C THR A 237 15.05 11.19 -0.24
N ALA A 238 13.99 11.21 -1.05
CA ALA A 238 12.78 11.99 -0.79
C ALA A 238 11.60 11.06 -0.49
N PHE A 239 10.74 11.48 0.44
CA PHE A 239 9.48 10.81 0.76
C PHE A 239 8.32 11.77 0.48
N LEU A 240 7.33 11.28 -0.27
CA LEU A 240 6.08 11.98 -0.61
C LEU A 240 4.88 11.35 0.10
#